data_AF-A0A9E4VFD0-F1
#
_entry.id   AF-A0A9E4VFD0-F1
#
_cell.length_a   1.000
_cell.length_b   1.000
_cell.length_c   1.000
_cell.angle_alpha   90.00
_cell.angle_beta   90.00
_cell.angle_gamma   90.00
#
_symmetry.space_group_name_H-M   'P 1'
#
loop_
_entity.id
_entity.type
_entity.pdbx_description
1 polymer ?
#
loop_
_entity_poly.entity_id
_entity_poly.type
_entity_poly.pdbx_seq_one_letter_code
_entity_poly.pdbx_strand_id
1 'polypeptide(L)' 'GGGVILGAFFDAGLVDKVHAVIAPLIVGAADAPAAVAGEGAYRMADALRLREVTVERLGDDLLVTGYPEPAEAE' A
#
# COMPACT_ATOMS: atom_id res chain seq x y z
N GLY A 1 -8.92 -1.80 -11.85
CA GLY A 1 -7.80 -1.99 -10.90
C GLY A 1 -6.52 -1.42 -11.50
N GLY A 2 -5.49 -1.20 -10.67
CA GLY A 2 -4.24 -0.52 -11.02
C GLY A 2 -3.95 0.64 -10.07
N GLY A 3 -2.70 1.13 -10.05
CA GLY A 3 -2.23 2.10 -9.05
C GLY A 3 -3.07 3.37 -8.91
N VAL A 4 -3.60 3.90 -10.02
CA VAL A 4 -4.47 5.10 -10.02
C VAL A 4 -5.81 4.86 -9.31
N ILE A 5 -6.46 3.73 -9.59
CA ILE A 5 -7.75 3.40 -8.96
C ILE A 5 -7.56 3.07 -7.48
N LEU A 6 -6.51 2.31 -7.15
CA LEU A 6 -6.18 2.02 -5.75
C LEU A 6 -5.87 3.32 -4.99
N GLY A 7 -5.09 4.21 -5.60
CA GLY A 7 -4.79 5.55 -5.10
C GLY A 7 -6.02 6.35 -4.73
N ALA A 8 -6.95 6.51 -5.66
CA ALA A 8 -8.19 7.26 -5.42
C ALA A 8 -9.03 6.70 -4.25
N PHE A 9 -9.00 5.38 -4.01
CA PHE A 9 -9.67 4.77 -2.86
C PHE A 9 -8.94 5.06 -1.54
N PHE A 10 -7.61 5.07 -1.54
CA PHE A 10 -6.83 5.48 -0.38
C PHE A 10 -7.02 6.96 -0.06
N ASP A 11 -6.94 7.83 -1.07
CA ASP A 11 -7.14 9.28 -0.93
C ASP A 11 -8.55 9.60 -0.41
N ALA A 12 -9.56 8.79 -0.78
CA ALA A 12 -10.94 8.94 -0.30
C ALA A 12 -11.22 8.25 1.06
N GLY A 13 -10.24 7.56 1.66
CA GLY A 13 -10.43 6.84 2.93
C GLY A 13 -11.39 5.65 2.84
N LEU A 14 -11.51 5.02 1.66
CA LEU A 14 -12.47 3.94 1.37
C LEU A 14 -11.86 2.53 1.46
N VAL A 15 -10.61 2.41 1.89
CA VAL A 15 -9.91 1.12 1.99
C VAL A 15 -9.97 0.62 3.43
N ASP A 16 -10.69 -0.48 3.66
CA ASP A 16 -10.76 -1.10 4.99
C ASP A 16 -9.59 -2.05 5.25
N LYS A 17 -9.11 -2.78 4.23
CA LYS A 17 -8.06 -3.79 4.37
C LYS A 17 -7.15 -3.83 3.15
N VAL A 18 -5.87 -4.01 3.40
CA VAL A 18 -4.83 -4.16 2.38
C VAL A 18 -4.40 -5.62 2.27
N HIS A 19 -4.24 -6.08 1.03
CA HIS A 19 -3.53 -7.30 0.66
C HIS A 19 -2.46 -6.90 -0.37
N ALA A 20 -1.20 -6.83 0.06
CA ALA A 20 -0.07 -6.46 -0.78
C ALA A 20 0.78 -7.71 -1.06
N VAL A 21 0.93 -8.07 -2.34
CA VAL A 21 1.77 -9.20 -2.76
C VAL A 21 3.10 -8.67 -3.29
N ILE A 22 4.21 -9.20 -2.78
CA ILE A 22 5.56 -8.78 -3.14
C ILE A 22 6.29 -10.01 -3.71
N ALA A 23 6.59 -9.94 -5.00
CA ALA A 23 7.39 -10.95 -5.68
C ALA A 23 8.89 -10.73 -5.43
N PRO A 24 9.72 -11.78 -5.43
CA PRO A 24 11.18 -11.66 -5.32
C PRO A 24 11.83 -11.22 -6.65
N LEU A 25 11.26 -10.18 -7.28
CA LEU A 25 11.67 -9.66 -8.60
C LEU A 25 11.90 -8.15 -8.54
N ILE A 26 12.95 -7.70 -9.22
CA ILE A 26 13.30 -6.28 -9.36
C ILE A 26 13.10 -5.87 -10.81
N VAL A 27 12.09 -5.04 -11.07
CA VAL A 27 11.74 -4.58 -12.43
C VAL A 27 12.49 -3.30 -12.81
N GLY A 28 12.60 -2.34 -11.87
CA GLY A 28 13.13 -1.00 -12.17
C GLY A 28 12.25 -0.22 -13.15
N ALA A 29 12.82 0.82 -13.78
CA ALA A 29 12.21 1.84 -14.66
C ALA A 29 11.70 3.11 -13.95
N ALA A 30 12.01 4.26 -14.55
CA ALA A 30 11.69 5.58 -14.02
C ALA A 30 10.18 5.89 -14.08
N ASP A 31 9.50 5.29 -15.04
CA ASP A 31 8.07 5.41 -15.33
C ASP A 31 7.29 4.14 -14.95
N ALA A 32 7.90 3.25 -14.16
CA ALA A 32 7.22 2.07 -13.66
C ALA A 32 5.96 2.47 -12.87
N PRO A 33 4.81 1.81 -13.11
CA PRO A 33 3.59 2.13 -12.40
C PRO A 33 3.74 1.84 -10.91
N ALA A 34 3.35 2.81 -10.07
CA ALA A 34 3.30 2.62 -8.62
C ALA A 34 2.18 1.64 -8.24
N ALA A 35 2.41 0.86 -7.17
CA ALA A 35 1.39 -0.04 -6.62
C ALA A 35 0.16 0.74 -6.12
N VAL A 36 0.39 1.92 -5.54
CA VAL A 36 -0.62 2.91 -5.15
C VAL A 36 -0.13 4.25 -5.68
N ALA A 37 -0.88 4.84 -6.61
CA ALA A 37 -0.67 6.20 -7.10
C ALA A 37 -1.63 7.15 -6.36
N GLY A 38 -1.88 8.35 -6.87
CA GLY A 38 -2.82 9.31 -6.27
C GLY A 38 -2.11 10.52 -5.65
N GLU A 39 -2.79 11.23 -4.75
CA GLU A 39 -2.22 12.37 -4.03
C GLU A 39 -1.13 11.91 -3.06
N GLY A 40 -1.39 10.83 -2.33
CA GLY A 40 -0.47 10.26 -1.36
C GLY A 40 -0.15 11.19 -0.19
N ALA A 41 0.79 10.77 0.66
CA ALA A 41 1.18 11.54 1.83
C ALA A 41 2.37 12.46 1.52
N TYR A 42 2.26 13.74 1.89
CA TYR A 42 3.36 14.71 1.72
C TYR A 42 4.48 14.50 2.74
N ARG A 43 4.12 14.18 4.00
CA ARG A 43 5.07 13.83 5.07
C ARG A 43 4.81 12.40 5.55
N MET A 44 5.83 11.76 6.09
CA MET A 44 5.69 10.43 6.70
C MET A 44 4.68 10.39 7.86
N ALA A 45 4.53 11.51 8.58
CA ALA A 45 3.53 11.66 9.63
C ALA A 45 2.10 11.78 9.10
N ASP A 46 1.91 12.07 7.81
CA ASP A 46 0.58 12.11 7.17
C ASP A 46 0.25 10.75 6.50
N ALA A 47 1.17 9.78 6.52
CA ALA A 47 1.00 8.50 5.83
C ALA A 47 0.12 7.53 6.62
N LEU A 48 -0.67 6.72 5.88
CA LEU A 48 -1.40 5.61 6.46
C LEU A 48 -0.44 4.53 6.95
N ARG A 49 -0.62 4.10 8.19
CA ARG A 49 0.09 2.95 8.78
C ARG A 49 -0.83 1.75 8.77
N LEU A 50 -0.31 0.58 8.40
CA LEU A 50 -1.07 -0.67 8.56
C LEU A 50 -0.97 -1.15 10.01
N ARG A 51 -2.10 -1.44 10.64
CA ARG A 51 -2.20 -2.19 11.89
C ARG A 51 -2.55 -3.65 11.63
N GLU A 52 -2.36 -4.47 12.68
CA GLU A 52 -2.62 -5.92 12.65
C GLU A 52 -1.95 -6.61 11.46
N VAL A 53 -0.69 -6.23 11.23
CA VAL A 53 0.04 -6.68 10.04
C VAL A 53 0.37 -8.16 10.15
N THR A 54 -0.03 -8.92 9.13
CA THR A 54 0.44 -10.30 8.91
C THR A 54 1.34 -10.36 7.69
N VAL A 55 2.35 -11.23 7.74
CA VAL A 55 3.23 -11.53 6.61
C VAL A 55 3.28 -13.04 6.43
N GLU A 56 2.86 -13.50 5.27
CA GLU A 56 2.74 -14.92 4.94
C GLU A 56 3.44 -15.20 3.61
N ARG A 57 3.95 -16.42 3.43
CA ARG A 57 4.43 -16.87 2.12
C ARG A 57 3.26 -17.26 1.23
N LEU A 58 3.23 -16.73 0.01
CA LEU A 58 2.29 -17.10 -1.04
C LEU A 58 3.08 -17.73 -2.19
N GLY A 59 3.39 -19.02 -2.06
CA GLY A 59 4.35 -19.68 -2.96
C GLY A 59 5.76 -19.11 -2.78
N ASP A 60 6.29 -18.51 -3.84
CA ASP A 60 7.60 -17.81 -3.85
C ASP A 60 7.50 -16.33 -3.45
N ASP A 61 6.28 -15.80 -3.37
CA ASP A 61 6.00 -14.40 -3.04
C ASP A 61 5.70 -14.23 -1.54
N LEU A 62 5.63 -12.97 -1.10
CA LEU A 62 5.17 -12.58 0.23
C LEU A 62 3.80 -11.88 0.12
N LEU A 63 2.85 -12.30 0.95
CA LEU A 63 1.59 -11.60 1.17
C LEU A 63 1.68 -10.82 2.48
N VAL A 64 1.59 -9.49 2.41
CA VAL A 64 1.44 -8.60 3.56
C VAL A 64 -0.02 -8.19 3.65
N THR A 65 -0.66 -8.40 4.80
CA THR A 65 -2.03 -7.92 5.04
C THR A 65 -2.09 -7.01 6.25
N GLY A 66 -3.09 -6.13 6.31
CA GLY A 66 -3.32 -5.24 7.45
C GLY A 66 -4.46 -4.25 7.20
N TYR A 67 -4.81 -3.49 8.22
CA TYR A 67 -5.88 -2.48 8.15
C TYR A 67 -5.23 -1.08 8.19
N PRO A 68 -5.50 -0.18 7.23
CA PRO A 68 -4.90 1.14 7.23
C PRO A 68 -5.53 2.02 8.31
N GLU A 69 -4.68 2.75 9.01
CA GLU A 69 -5.05 3.77 9.98
C GLU A 69 -4.25 5.04 9.71
N PRO A 70 -4.84 6.24 9.91
CA PRO A 70 -4.08 7.47 9.96
C PRO A 70 -2.96 7.34 10.98
N ALA A 71 -1.77 7.84 10.67
CA ALA A 71 -0.75 8.01 11.69
C ALA A 71 -1.34 8.86 12.82
N GLU A 72 -1.18 8.40 14.07
CA GLU A 72 -1.66 9.12 15.24
C GLU A 72 -1.13 10.56 15.19
N ALA A 73 -2.05 11.54 15.22
CA ALA A 73 -1.67 12.92 15.42
C ALA A 73 -1.19 13.05 16.87
N GLU A 74 0.11 13.22 17.06
CA GLU A 74 0.69 13.70 18.32
C GLU A 74 0.14 15.08 18.70
#